data_AF-A0A0B0DC32-F1
#
_entry.id   AF-A0A0B0DC32-F1
#
_cell.length_a   1.000
_cell.length_b   1.000
_cell.length_c   1.000
_cell.angle_alpha   90.00
_cell.angle_beta   90.00
_cell.angle_gamma   90.00
#
_symmetry.space_group_name_H-M   'P 1'
#
loop_
_entity.id
_entity.type
_entity.pdbx_description
1 polymer ?
#
loop_
_entity_poly.entity_id
_entity_poly.type
_entity_poly.pdbx_seq_one_letter_code
_entity_poly.pdbx_strand_id
1 'polypeptide(L)'
;MTLSLNILDVLLIVALVAYLVAGLSRGFFRSFASLVGLVLGAAVAFWAGPVVSAYVSGEWRIPAVLLTVLVALALGQWLGSIAGNALARITERTGLGILDRLGGGVLNVVVAALVMGLVGSLVGQLGLPALSQQVASSQVLRGIEKITPEPVRQAMTQTRNAISGAQGIRQLDELLFPSQAAPDPTDTPDTQSVADAGQSVVQVYGTAAQCAQNQTGSGFVAQPGTVVTNAHVVAGVDQPVVQTRDGRVYRAQTVQYDAASDLAVLRVPDLPEAPLALQGSVTSGQTVSFAGYPLGGPYTLRPATIQGQAVAPVQNVTTGQTQTRSIIQIAGNVEQGNSGGPLLNADGEVVGVVFAKAVTDQVGYAIPVARVTEILAAAGDSTESVPTGQCVVS
;
A
#
# COMPACT_ATOMS: atom_id res chain seq x y z
N MET A 1 27.36 -13.99 -2.55
CA MET A 1 26.42 -12.84 -2.49
C MET A 1 27.02 -11.80 -1.57
N THR A 2 27.56 -10.72 -2.12
CA THR A 2 28.02 -9.57 -1.34
C THR A 2 26.78 -8.82 -0.84
N LEU A 3 26.51 -8.83 0.47
CA LEU A 3 25.49 -7.97 1.06
C LEU A 3 25.91 -6.51 0.83
N SER A 4 25.38 -5.87 -0.20
CA SER A 4 25.51 -4.42 -0.37
C SER A 4 24.55 -3.77 0.63
N LEU A 5 25.04 -3.52 1.85
CA LEU A 5 24.32 -2.75 2.86
C LEU A 5 24.33 -1.28 2.47
N ASN A 6 23.15 -0.67 2.39
CA ASN A 6 23.07 0.77 2.19
C ASN A 6 23.25 1.52 3.52
N ILE A 7 23.37 2.85 3.48
CA ILE A 7 23.56 3.68 4.69
C ILE A 7 22.39 3.47 5.67
N LEU A 8 21.17 3.33 5.14
CA LEU A 8 19.97 3.06 5.94
C LEU A 8 20.08 1.73 6.68
N ASP A 9 20.56 0.66 6.03
CA ASP A 9 20.75 -0.66 6.64
C ASP A 9 21.72 -0.58 7.84
N VAL A 10 22.81 0.18 7.72
CA VAL A 10 23.76 0.39 8.82
C VAL A 10 23.08 1.09 9.99
N LEU A 11 22.33 2.16 9.73
CA LEU A 11 21.59 2.88 10.77
C LEU A 11 20.53 2.01 11.46
N LEU A 12 19.78 1.22 10.68
CA LEU A 12 18.77 0.32 11.19
C LEU A 12 19.38 -0.81 12.04
N ILE A 13 20.50 -1.40 11.60
CA ILE A 13 21.21 -2.43 12.37
C ILE A 13 21.71 -1.85 13.71
N VAL A 14 22.35 -0.67 13.68
CA VAL A 14 22.82 0.00 14.90
C VAL A 14 21.65 0.26 15.86
N ALA A 15 20.51 0.73 15.32
CA ALA A 15 19.32 0.94 16.12
C ALA A 15 18.79 -0.37 16.71
N LEU A 16 18.65 -1.44 15.92
CA LEU A 16 18.18 -2.75 16.40
C LEU A 16 19.10 -3.33 17.49
N VAL A 17 20.43 -3.18 17.35
CA VAL A 17 21.39 -3.57 18.40
C VAL A 17 21.20 -2.73 19.67
N ALA A 18 21.00 -1.41 19.53
CA ALA A 18 20.71 -0.55 20.68
C ALA A 18 19.42 -0.96 21.40
N TYR A 19 18.35 -1.28 20.65
CA TYR A 19 17.11 -1.80 21.20
C TYR A 19 17.28 -3.18 21.85
N LEU A 20 18.11 -4.06 21.29
CA LEU A 20 18.47 -5.34 21.91
C LEU A 20 19.13 -5.12 23.28
N VAL A 21 20.16 -4.26 23.34
CA VAL A 21 20.88 -3.95 24.59
C VAL A 21 19.96 -3.28 25.61
N ALA A 22 19.09 -2.37 25.17
CA ALA A 22 18.07 -1.75 26.03
C ALA A 22 17.06 -2.78 26.56
N GLY A 23 16.68 -3.78 25.76
CA GLY A 23 15.76 -4.85 26.18
C GLY A 23 16.40 -5.81 27.18
N LEU A 24 17.65 -6.22 26.90
CA LEU A 24 18.43 -7.09 27.78
C LEU A 24 18.69 -6.46 29.15
N SER A 25 18.84 -5.13 29.21
CA SER A 25 19.06 -4.39 30.47
C SER A 25 17.78 -4.17 31.27
N ARG A 26 16.63 -3.97 30.62
CA ARG A 26 15.35 -3.69 31.29
C ARG A 26 14.61 -4.97 31.72
N GLY A 27 14.70 -6.05 30.96
CA GLY A 27 13.93 -7.28 31.18
C GLY A 27 12.58 -7.30 30.44
N PHE A 28 12.02 -8.48 30.23
CA PHE A 28 10.79 -8.74 29.48
C PHE A 28 9.60 -8.09 30.15
N PHE A 29 9.36 -8.37 31.43
CA PHE A 29 8.14 -7.91 32.09
C PHE A 29 8.06 -6.38 32.18
N ARG A 30 9.20 -5.72 32.40
CA ARG A 30 9.27 -4.24 32.40
C ARG A 30 8.96 -3.67 31.01
N SER A 31 9.57 -4.26 29.97
CA SER A 31 9.39 -3.81 28.59
C SER A 31 7.97 -4.07 28.10
N PHE A 32 7.45 -5.29 28.31
CA PHE A 32 6.10 -5.71 27.93
C PHE A 32 5.02 -4.88 28.62
N ALA A 33 5.09 -4.71 29.94
CA ALA A 33 4.10 -3.94 30.65
C ALA A 33 4.13 -2.45 30.26
N SER A 34 5.31 -1.89 29.94
CA SER A 34 5.40 -0.53 29.41
C SER A 34 4.77 -0.39 28.03
N LEU A 35 4.91 -1.40 27.16
CA LEU A 35 4.28 -1.44 25.84
C LEU A 35 2.76 -1.53 25.95
N VAL A 36 2.26 -2.45 26.80
CA VAL A 36 0.82 -2.57 27.09
C VAL A 36 0.28 -1.27 27.65
N GLY A 37 1.01 -0.63 28.57
CA GLY A 37 0.67 0.68 29.10
C GLY A 37 0.55 1.74 28.02
N LEU A 38 1.50 1.81 27.08
CA LEU A 38 1.46 2.74 25.95
C LEU A 38 0.25 2.49 25.04
N VAL A 39 -0.04 1.22 24.71
CA VAL A 39 -1.19 0.84 23.87
C VAL A 39 -2.51 1.22 24.54
N LEU A 40 -2.66 0.94 25.84
CA LEU A 40 -3.83 1.35 26.60
C LEU A 40 -3.95 2.89 26.66
N GLY A 41 -2.83 3.60 26.82
CA GLY A 41 -2.78 5.06 26.75
C GLY A 41 -3.24 5.59 25.39
N ALA A 42 -2.82 4.96 24.29
CA ALA A 42 -3.25 5.29 22.94
C ALA A 42 -4.76 5.04 22.73
N ALA A 43 -5.29 3.93 23.24
CA ALA A 43 -6.72 3.62 23.19
C ALA A 43 -7.56 4.67 23.96
N VAL A 44 -7.09 5.07 25.14
CA VAL A 44 -7.70 6.17 25.91
C VAL A 44 -7.62 7.49 25.14
N ALA A 45 -6.48 7.80 24.52
CA ALA A 45 -6.29 9.00 23.71
C ALA A 45 -7.27 9.04 22.51
N PHE A 46 -7.46 7.89 21.84
CA PHE A 46 -8.39 7.77 20.72
C PHE A 46 -9.84 8.06 21.14
N TRP A 47 -10.25 7.58 22.31
CA TRP A 47 -11.58 7.85 22.85
C TRP A 47 -11.73 9.29 23.38
N ALA A 48 -10.70 9.82 24.04
CA ALA A 48 -10.72 11.16 24.62
C ALA A 48 -10.57 12.29 23.59
N GLY A 49 -9.90 12.04 22.45
CA GLY A 49 -9.67 13.04 21.42
C GLY A 49 -10.96 13.70 20.88
N PRO A 50 -11.94 12.92 20.41
CA PRO A 50 -13.24 13.44 19.99
C PRO A 50 -13.97 14.21 21.10
N VAL A 51 -13.94 13.69 22.33
CA VAL A 51 -14.56 14.33 23.50
C VAL A 51 -13.94 15.70 23.74
N VAL A 52 -12.61 15.80 23.83
CA VAL A 52 -11.90 17.07 24.02
C VAL A 52 -12.15 18.03 22.86
N SER A 53 -12.20 17.52 21.62
CA SER A 53 -12.49 18.34 20.44
C SER A 53 -13.90 18.93 20.42
N ALA A 54 -14.85 18.33 21.15
CA ALA A 54 -16.21 18.83 21.28
C ALA A 54 -16.33 19.97 22.31
N TYR A 55 -15.45 19.99 23.32
CA TYR A 55 -15.45 21.02 24.38
C TYR A 55 -14.48 22.18 24.14
N VAL A 56 -13.47 21.98 23.29
CA VAL A 56 -12.46 23.00 22.97
C VAL A 56 -12.62 23.46 21.53
N SER A 57 -12.93 24.75 21.33
CA SER A 57 -13.11 25.37 20.01
C SER A 57 -12.02 26.39 19.67
N GLY A 58 -11.92 26.76 18.40
CA GLY A 58 -10.96 27.75 17.91
C GLY A 58 -9.52 27.24 17.82
N GLU A 59 -8.56 28.15 17.92
CA GLU A 59 -7.11 27.89 17.74
C GLU A 59 -6.54 26.90 18.76
N TRP A 60 -7.20 26.75 19.92
CA TRP A 60 -6.77 25.84 20.99
C TRP A 60 -7.18 24.38 20.79
N ARG A 61 -8.04 24.08 19.82
CA ARG A 61 -8.55 22.71 19.60
C ARG A 61 -7.43 21.72 19.29
N ILE A 62 -6.56 22.06 18.34
CA ILE A 62 -5.45 21.18 17.92
C ILE A 62 -4.44 21.00 19.07
N PRO A 63 -3.93 22.06 19.73
CA PRO A 63 -3.06 21.93 20.90
C PRO A 63 -3.67 21.08 22.02
N ALA A 64 -4.97 21.25 22.32
CA ALA A 64 -5.64 20.51 23.38
C ALA A 64 -5.75 19.00 23.06
N VAL A 65 -6.07 18.65 21.81
CA VAL A 65 -6.10 17.24 21.38
C VAL A 65 -4.70 16.64 21.44
N LEU A 66 -3.68 17.34 20.94
CA LEU A 66 -2.29 16.88 21.00
C LEU A 66 -1.82 16.67 22.45
N LEU A 67 -2.10 17.63 23.34
CA LEU A 67 -1.77 17.51 24.77
C LEU A 67 -2.48 16.31 25.41
N THR A 68 -3.75 16.09 25.08
CA THR A 68 -4.52 14.94 25.56
C THR A 68 -3.88 13.63 25.14
N VAL A 69 -3.49 13.52 23.87
CA VAL A 69 -2.78 12.34 23.35
C VAL A 69 -1.47 12.12 24.11
N LEU A 70 -0.64 13.16 24.24
CA LEU A 70 0.66 13.07 24.92
C LEU A 70 0.51 12.66 26.40
N VAL A 71 -0.44 13.27 27.12
CA VAL A 71 -0.69 12.95 28.53
C VAL A 71 -1.20 11.51 28.69
N ALA A 72 -2.15 11.08 27.85
CA ALA A 72 -2.69 9.71 27.90
C ALA A 72 -1.61 8.65 27.62
N LEU A 73 -0.75 8.88 26.62
CA LEU A 73 0.38 8.01 26.32
C LEU A 73 1.39 7.95 27.49
N ALA A 74 1.75 9.11 28.05
CA ALA A 74 2.70 9.19 29.15
C ALA A 74 2.17 8.50 30.42
N LEU A 75 0.91 8.74 30.76
CA LEU A 75 0.25 8.10 31.90
C LEU A 75 0.13 6.59 31.72
N GLY A 76 -0.28 6.14 30.53
CA GLY A 76 -0.38 4.72 30.22
C GLY A 76 0.98 4.01 30.35
N GLN A 77 2.03 4.58 29.76
CA GLN A 77 3.38 4.04 29.85
C GLN A 77 3.90 4.05 31.30
N TRP A 78 3.63 5.10 32.07
CA TRP A 78 4.00 5.20 33.49
C TRP A 78 3.33 4.11 34.32
N LEU A 79 2.01 3.94 34.22
CA LEU A 79 1.27 2.87 34.90
C LEU A 79 1.76 1.48 34.49
N GLY A 80 2.00 1.27 33.20
CA GLY A 80 2.58 0.04 32.67
C GLY A 80 3.95 -0.27 33.27
N SER A 81 4.80 0.74 33.44
CA SER A 81 6.12 0.58 34.06
C SER A 81 6.04 0.18 35.53
N ILE A 82 5.05 0.69 36.28
CA ILE A 82 4.82 0.31 37.68
C ILE A 82 4.42 -1.17 37.77
N ALA A 83 3.47 -1.60 36.94
CA ALA A 83 3.06 -3.00 36.85
C ALA A 83 4.23 -3.90 36.45
N GLY A 84 5.00 -3.51 35.44
CA GLY A 84 6.19 -4.24 34.98
C GLY A 84 7.26 -4.40 36.05
N ASN A 85 7.49 -3.35 36.87
CA ASN A 85 8.40 -3.41 38.00
C ASN A 85 7.89 -4.31 39.14
N ALA A 86 6.58 -4.45 39.30
CA ALA A 86 6.01 -5.41 40.24
C ALA A 86 6.22 -6.85 39.76
N LEU A 87 5.96 -7.15 38.48
CA LEU A 87 6.16 -8.49 37.91
C LEU A 87 7.63 -8.90 37.86
N ALA A 88 8.53 -7.99 37.47
CA ALA A 88 9.97 -8.28 37.39
C ALA A 88 10.55 -8.71 38.75
N ARG A 89 10.07 -8.12 39.85
CA ARG A 89 10.47 -8.50 41.23
C ARG A 89 10.09 -9.94 41.59
N ILE A 90 9.01 -10.48 41.00
CA ILE A 90 8.59 -11.88 41.21
C ILE A 90 9.54 -12.82 40.46
N THR A 91 9.87 -12.48 39.22
CA THR A 91 10.76 -13.29 38.37
C THR A 91 12.21 -13.32 38.87
N GLU A 92 12.69 -12.20 39.43
CA GLU A 92 14.00 -12.14 40.10
C GLU A 92 14.08 -13.08 41.31
N ARG A 93 12.96 -13.34 42.00
CA ARG A 93 12.89 -14.27 43.13
C ARG A 93 12.83 -15.75 42.72
N THR A 94 12.36 -16.07 41.52
CA THR A 94 12.21 -17.45 41.03
C THR A 94 13.43 -17.95 40.23
N GLY A 95 14.48 -17.14 40.09
CA GLY A 95 15.72 -17.50 39.38
C GLY A 95 15.64 -17.45 37.86
N LEU A 96 14.51 -16.98 37.29
CA LEU A 96 14.29 -16.90 35.85
C LEU A 96 14.82 -15.60 35.21
N GLY A 97 15.70 -14.87 35.90
CA GLY A 97 16.17 -13.54 35.47
C GLY A 97 16.90 -13.52 34.12
N ILE A 98 17.59 -14.60 33.73
CA ILE A 98 18.24 -14.69 32.41
C ILE A 98 17.18 -14.78 31.30
N LEU A 99 16.13 -15.58 31.51
CA LEU A 99 15.04 -15.71 30.54
C LEU A 99 14.23 -14.40 30.43
N ASP A 100 14.03 -13.68 31.54
CA ASP A 100 13.41 -12.35 31.52
C ASP A 100 14.25 -11.35 30.70
N ARG A 101 15.57 -11.31 30.89
CA ARG A 101 16.45 -10.43 30.11
C ARG A 101 16.45 -10.78 28.63
N LEU A 102 16.64 -12.06 28.29
CA LEU A 102 16.61 -12.53 26.90
C LEU A 102 15.26 -12.22 26.23
N GLY A 103 14.15 -12.50 26.92
CA GLY A 103 12.81 -12.16 26.46
C GLY A 103 12.62 -10.66 26.23
N GLY A 104 13.16 -9.82 27.12
CA GLY A 104 13.14 -8.36 26.98
C GLY A 104 13.93 -7.88 25.76
N GLY A 105 15.10 -8.47 25.52
CA GLY A 105 15.90 -8.23 24.31
C GLY A 105 15.13 -8.55 23.03
N VAL A 106 14.56 -9.77 22.96
CA VAL A 106 13.77 -10.22 21.80
C VAL A 106 12.56 -9.32 21.58
N LEU A 107 11.77 -9.07 22.62
CA LEU A 107 10.56 -8.23 22.52
C LEU A 107 10.90 -6.84 21.99
N ASN A 108 11.96 -6.21 22.51
CA ASN A 108 12.31 -4.85 22.14
C ASN A 108 12.82 -4.76 20.69
N VAL A 109 13.56 -5.78 20.22
CA VAL A 109 13.96 -5.90 18.81
C VAL A 109 12.74 -6.07 17.91
N VAL A 110 11.78 -6.94 18.28
CA VAL A 110 10.55 -7.15 17.51
C VAL A 110 9.76 -5.85 17.40
N VAL A 111 9.52 -5.16 18.52
CA VAL A 111 8.79 -3.88 18.53
C VAL A 111 9.53 -2.83 17.68
N ALA A 112 10.84 -2.69 17.85
CA ALA A 112 11.63 -1.75 17.08
C ALA A 112 11.59 -2.05 15.57
N ALA A 113 11.69 -3.33 15.19
CA ALA A 113 11.58 -3.77 13.81
C ALA A 113 10.22 -3.42 13.19
N LEU A 114 9.11 -3.66 13.92
CA LEU A 114 7.77 -3.31 13.45
C LEU A 114 7.61 -1.79 13.26
N VAL A 115 8.09 -0.99 14.22
CA VAL A 115 8.06 0.48 14.12
C VAL A 115 8.91 0.96 12.93
N MET A 116 10.12 0.43 12.76
CA MET A 116 10.99 0.76 11.64
C MET A 116 10.36 0.38 10.29
N GLY A 117 9.72 -0.79 10.21
CA GLY A 117 8.97 -1.22 9.02
C GLY A 117 7.82 -0.26 8.69
N LEU A 118 7.03 0.14 9.70
CA LEU A 118 5.94 1.10 9.52
C LEU A 118 6.46 2.46 9.05
N VAL A 119 7.49 3.00 9.71
CA VAL A 119 8.10 4.28 9.33
C VAL A 119 8.71 4.21 7.93
N GLY A 120 9.44 3.14 7.60
CA GLY A 120 10.00 2.91 6.26
C GLY A 120 8.91 2.92 5.19
N SER A 121 7.77 2.26 5.47
CA SER A 121 6.63 2.24 4.55
C SER A 121 6.02 3.63 4.33
N LEU A 122 5.96 4.47 5.36
CA LEU A 122 5.47 5.85 5.26
C LEU A 122 6.45 6.74 4.50
N VAL A 123 7.75 6.61 4.77
CA VAL A 123 8.80 7.39 4.09
C VAL A 123 8.86 7.05 2.60
N GLY A 124 8.67 5.78 2.23
CA GLY A 124 8.60 5.37 0.83
C GLY A 124 7.50 6.07 0.03
N GLN A 125 6.40 6.49 0.67
CA GLN A 125 5.28 7.17 0.01
C GLN A 125 5.48 8.68 -0.16
N LEU A 126 6.50 9.28 0.45
CA LEU A 126 6.74 10.73 0.38
C LEU A 126 7.15 11.20 -1.04
N GLY A 127 7.30 10.30 -2.00
CA GLY A 127 7.64 10.65 -3.38
C GLY A 127 9.04 11.23 -3.56
N LEU A 128 9.89 11.21 -2.51
CA LEU A 128 11.27 11.71 -2.54
C LEU A 128 12.21 10.62 -3.09
N PRO A 129 12.69 10.70 -4.35
CA PRO A 129 13.37 9.58 -5.01
C PRO A 129 14.62 9.10 -4.27
N ALA A 130 15.36 10.02 -3.64
CA ALA A 130 16.57 9.68 -2.88
C ALA A 130 16.25 8.87 -1.60
N LEU A 131 15.14 9.15 -0.93
CA LEU A 131 14.73 8.43 0.27
C LEU A 131 14.01 7.14 -0.09
N SER A 132 13.13 7.16 -1.10
CA SER A 132 12.42 5.97 -1.55
C SER A 132 13.37 4.90 -2.09
N GLN A 133 14.43 5.30 -2.80
CA GLN A 133 15.48 4.38 -3.25
C GLN A 133 16.25 3.75 -2.08
N GLN A 134 16.55 4.49 -1.02
CA GLN A 134 17.20 3.92 0.17
C GLN A 134 16.30 2.95 0.93
N VAL A 135 15.01 3.26 1.04
CA VAL A 135 14.01 2.36 1.65
C VAL A 135 13.85 1.10 0.82
N ALA A 136 13.65 1.22 -0.50
CA ALA A 136 13.40 0.09 -1.38
C ALA A 136 14.62 -0.84 -1.54
N SER A 137 15.84 -0.29 -1.48
CA SER A 137 17.07 -1.08 -1.52
C SER A 137 17.47 -1.70 -0.17
N SER A 138 16.83 -1.30 0.95
CA SER A 138 17.19 -1.78 2.28
C SER A 138 16.99 -3.29 2.40
N GLN A 139 18.05 -3.99 2.80
CA GLN A 139 17.98 -5.42 3.10
C GLN A 139 17.34 -5.67 4.46
N VAL A 140 17.55 -4.75 5.42
CA VAL A 140 16.98 -4.86 6.77
C VAL A 140 15.47 -4.76 6.72
N LEU A 141 14.91 -3.75 6.02
CA LEU A 141 13.45 -3.60 5.90
C LEU A 141 12.80 -4.78 5.18
N ARG A 142 13.39 -5.26 4.08
CA ARG A 142 12.94 -6.48 3.39
C ARG A 142 13.01 -7.72 4.28
N GLY A 143 14.06 -7.83 5.10
CA GLY A 143 14.19 -8.90 6.08
C GLY A 143 13.10 -8.87 7.15
N ILE A 144 12.81 -7.67 7.69
CA ILE A 144 11.72 -7.45 8.64
C ILE A 144 10.39 -7.86 8.02
N GLU A 145 10.10 -7.40 6.80
CA GLU A 145 8.85 -7.72 6.10
C GLU A 145 8.68 -9.22 5.88
N LYS A 146 9.75 -9.91 5.45
CA LYS A 146 9.74 -11.36 5.22
C LYS A 146 9.49 -12.17 6.49
N ILE A 147 10.01 -11.74 7.63
CA ILE A 147 9.87 -12.43 8.92
C ILE A 147 8.53 -12.09 9.59
N THR A 148 7.92 -10.96 9.25
CA THR A 148 6.68 -10.50 9.87
C THR A 148 5.49 -11.36 9.45
N PRO A 149 4.74 -11.96 10.40
CA PRO A 149 3.54 -12.74 10.11
C PRO A 149 2.45 -11.93 9.40
N GLU A 150 1.66 -12.62 8.56
CA GLU A 150 0.62 -12.00 7.72
C GLU A 150 -0.40 -11.13 8.50
N PRO A 151 -0.93 -11.55 9.67
CA PRO A 151 -1.88 -10.70 10.41
C PRO A 151 -1.27 -9.37 10.88
N VAL A 152 0.02 -9.39 11.24
CA VAL A 152 0.74 -8.18 11.69
C VAL A 152 1.03 -7.27 10.51
N ARG A 153 1.40 -7.85 9.37
CA ARG A 153 1.63 -7.10 8.13
C ARG A 153 0.35 -6.39 7.70
N GLN A 154 -0.79 -7.08 7.70
CA GLN A 154 -2.08 -6.48 7.40
C GLN A 154 -2.45 -5.34 8.36
N ALA A 155 -2.23 -5.52 9.66
CA ALA A 155 -2.47 -4.47 10.65
C ALA A 155 -1.58 -3.23 10.44
N MET A 156 -0.29 -3.41 10.12
CA MET A 156 0.62 -2.31 9.79
C MET A 156 0.16 -1.57 8.54
N THR A 157 -0.25 -2.31 7.52
CA THR A 157 -0.75 -1.75 6.26
C THR A 157 -2.07 -0.98 6.45
N GLN A 158 -3.01 -1.51 7.24
CA GLN A 158 -4.24 -0.80 7.61
C GLN A 158 -3.94 0.50 8.36
N THR A 159 -3.01 0.45 9.32
CA THR A 159 -2.58 1.62 10.11
C THR A 159 -1.93 2.66 9.21
N ARG A 160 -1.07 2.24 8.28
CA ARG A 160 -0.43 3.10 7.28
C ARG A 160 -1.46 3.85 6.46
N ASN A 161 -2.48 3.16 5.94
CA ASN A 161 -3.52 3.77 5.11
C ASN A 161 -4.38 4.76 5.89
N ALA A 162 -4.70 4.45 7.15
CA ALA A 162 -5.45 5.35 8.01
C ALA A 162 -4.68 6.66 8.28
N ILE A 163 -3.34 6.58 8.40
CA ILE A 163 -2.47 7.74 8.65
C ILE A 163 -2.22 8.54 7.37
N SER A 164 -1.98 7.89 6.24
CA SER A 164 -1.62 8.55 4.99
C SER A 164 -2.81 9.25 4.31
N GLY A 165 -4.03 8.99 4.76
CA GLY A 165 -5.24 9.50 4.11
C GLY A 165 -5.39 9.00 2.67
N ALA A 166 -4.63 7.96 2.28
CA ALA A 166 -4.62 7.43 0.92
C ALA A 166 -6.05 7.14 0.50
N GLN A 167 -6.55 7.90 -0.47
CA GLN A 167 -7.93 7.73 -0.92
C GLN A 167 -8.10 6.36 -1.55
N GLY A 168 -9.16 5.68 -1.12
CA GLY A 168 -9.46 4.29 -1.44
C GLY A 168 -9.58 4.04 -2.95
N ILE A 169 -9.44 2.77 -3.34
CA ILE A 169 -9.93 2.33 -4.65
C ILE A 169 -11.37 2.79 -4.85
N ARG A 170 -11.71 3.18 -6.08
CA ARG A 170 -13.07 3.61 -6.42
C ARG A 170 -14.07 2.51 -6.06
N GLN A 171 -15.18 2.94 -5.47
CA GLN A 171 -16.28 2.06 -5.13
C GLN A 171 -17.45 2.31 -6.08
N LEU A 172 -18.05 1.24 -6.59
CA LEU A 172 -19.31 1.30 -7.32
C LEU A 172 -20.39 0.64 -6.46
N ASP A 173 -21.54 1.29 -6.38
CA ASP A 173 -22.69 0.83 -5.59
C ASP A 173 -23.49 -0.26 -6.32
N GLU A 174 -23.48 -0.25 -7.66
CA GLU A 174 -24.32 -1.12 -8.49
C GLU A 174 -23.51 -2.21 -9.19
N LEU A 175 -23.92 -3.46 -8.95
CA LEU A 175 -23.44 -4.62 -9.69
C LEU A 175 -24.12 -4.67 -11.06
N LEU A 176 -23.34 -4.92 -12.11
CA LEU A 176 -23.85 -5.10 -13.47
C LEU A 176 -24.33 -6.53 -13.72
N PHE A 177 -23.68 -7.48 -13.04
CA PHE A 177 -23.96 -8.90 -13.12
C PHE A 177 -24.15 -9.47 -11.71
N PRO A 178 -24.86 -10.59 -11.56
CA PRO A 178 -24.99 -11.25 -10.26
C PRO A 178 -23.63 -11.53 -9.62
N SER A 179 -23.49 -11.16 -8.35
CA SER A 179 -22.30 -11.46 -7.55
C SER A 179 -22.08 -12.97 -7.48
N GLN A 180 -20.82 -13.38 -7.62
CA GLN A 180 -20.33 -14.74 -7.41
C GLN A 180 -19.18 -14.66 -6.41
N ALA A 181 -18.95 -15.73 -5.65
CA ALA A 181 -17.84 -15.79 -4.72
C ALA A 181 -16.51 -15.61 -5.46
N ALA A 182 -15.59 -14.83 -4.87
CA ALA A 182 -14.24 -14.77 -5.38
C ALA A 182 -13.57 -16.15 -5.24
N PRO A 183 -12.71 -16.56 -6.20
CA PRO A 183 -11.94 -17.79 -6.05
C PRO A 183 -11.06 -17.77 -4.80
N ASP A 184 -10.72 -18.94 -4.28
CA ASP A 184 -9.79 -19.05 -3.15
C ASP A 184 -8.43 -18.49 -3.58
N PRO A 185 -7.73 -17.68 -2.76
CA PRO A 185 -6.39 -17.19 -3.09
C PRO A 185 -5.39 -18.29 -3.49
N THR A 186 -5.58 -19.52 -3.02
CA THR A 186 -4.76 -20.68 -3.39
C THR A 186 -5.01 -21.20 -4.81
N ASP A 187 -6.12 -20.82 -5.43
CA ASP A 187 -6.49 -21.17 -6.82
C ASP A 187 -5.90 -20.18 -7.86
N THR A 188 -4.90 -19.40 -7.47
CA THR A 188 -4.21 -18.49 -8.41
C THR A 188 -3.68 -19.30 -9.59
N PRO A 189 -4.02 -18.97 -10.84
CA PRO A 189 -3.44 -19.59 -12.04
C PRO A 189 -1.90 -19.58 -11.97
N ASP A 190 -1.32 -20.73 -11.64
CA ASP A 190 0.13 -20.92 -11.50
C ASP A 190 0.73 -21.36 -12.84
N THR A 191 0.54 -20.54 -13.86
CA THR A 191 1.24 -20.71 -15.13
C THR A 191 2.53 -19.88 -15.11
N GLN A 192 3.59 -20.45 -15.66
CA GLN A 192 4.87 -19.75 -15.78
C GLN A 192 4.71 -18.39 -16.51
N SER A 193 3.82 -18.34 -17.51
CA SER A 193 3.48 -17.13 -18.25
C SER A 193 2.91 -16.02 -17.36
N VAL A 194 1.99 -16.34 -16.44
CA VAL A 194 1.42 -15.34 -15.50
C VAL A 194 2.48 -14.91 -14.48
N ALA A 195 3.32 -15.83 -14.02
CA ALA A 195 4.42 -15.52 -13.12
C ALA A 195 5.46 -14.58 -13.76
N ASP A 196 5.79 -14.81 -15.03
CA ASP A 196 6.69 -13.98 -15.84
C ASP A 196 6.07 -12.60 -16.12
N ALA A 197 4.79 -12.56 -16.49
CA ALA A 197 4.04 -11.31 -16.66
C ALA A 197 4.05 -10.45 -15.39
N GLY A 198 4.04 -11.07 -14.21
CA GLY A 198 4.16 -10.39 -12.93
C GLY A 198 5.45 -9.57 -12.75
N GLN A 199 6.51 -9.83 -13.51
CA GLN A 199 7.74 -9.03 -13.47
C GLN A 199 7.58 -7.66 -14.13
N SER A 200 6.63 -7.54 -15.06
CA SER A 200 6.31 -6.29 -15.77
C SER A 200 5.28 -5.43 -15.04
N VAL A 201 4.85 -5.86 -13.85
CA VAL A 201 3.89 -5.15 -13.01
C VAL A 201 4.65 -4.28 -12.01
N VAL A 202 4.32 -3.00 -11.99
CA VAL A 202 5.03 -1.98 -11.23
C VAL A 202 4.10 -1.29 -10.24
N GLN A 203 4.67 -0.82 -9.14
CA GLN A 203 3.98 0.08 -8.22
C GLN A 203 4.13 1.50 -8.74
N VAL A 204 3.05 2.26 -8.73
CA VAL A 204 3.03 3.69 -9.10
C VAL A 204 2.69 4.50 -7.87
N TYR A 205 3.46 5.52 -7.55
CA TYR A 205 3.15 6.41 -6.44
C TYR A 205 3.69 7.83 -6.65
N GLY A 206 3.15 8.79 -5.92
CA GLY A 206 3.65 10.16 -5.92
C GLY A 206 2.82 11.07 -5.03
N THR A 207 3.35 12.25 -4.75
CA THR A 207 2.70 13.23 -3.88
C THR A 207 1.94 14.26 -4.71
N ALA A 208 0.64 14.36 -4.46
CA ALA A 208 -0.21 15.43 -4.98
C ALA A 208 -0.11 16.63 -4.04
N ALA A 209 0.88 17.49 -4.27
CA ALA A 209 1.25 18.60 -3.39
C ALA A 209 0.10 19.58 -3.13
N GLN A 210 -0.77 19.79 -4.12
CA GLN A 210 -1.92 20.70 -4.05
C GLN A 210 -2.91 20.31 -2.95
N CYS A 211 -2.97 19.03 -2.57
CA CYS A 211 -3.92 18.51 -1.59
C CYS A 211 -3.23 17.84 -0.40
N ALA A 212 -1.89 17.92 -0.34
CA ALA A 212 -1.06 17.21 0.64
C ALA A 212 -1.40 15.71 0.75
N GLN A 213 -1.68 15.06 -0.39
CA GLN A 213 -2.05 13.65 -0.45
C GLN A 213 -0.96 12.83 -1.15
N ASN A 214 -0.73 11.61 -0.69
CA ASN A 214 0.08 10.63 -1.41
C ASN A 214 -0.84 9.69 -2.19
N GLN A 215 -0.58 9.56 -3.48
CA GLN A 215 -1.24 8.59 -4.35
C GLN A 215 -0.38 7.33 -4.45
N THR A 216 -1.03 6.17 -4.42
CA THR A 216 -0.40 4.88 -4.67
C THR A 216 -1.35 3.96 -5.44
N GLY A 217 -0.79 3.21 -6.37
CA GLY A 217 -1.51 2.26 -7.20
C GLY A 217 -0.55 1.29 -7.86
N SER A 218 -1.07 0.58 -8.84
CA SER A 218 -0.33 -0.36 -9.68
C SER A 218 -0.30 0.14 -11.11
N GLY A 219 0.61 -0.43 -11.90
CA GLY A 219 0.71 -0.23 -13.33
C GLY A 219 1.38 -1.43 -13.97
N PHE A 220 1.47 -1.43 -15.29
CA PHE A 220 2.23 -2.44 -16.01
C PHE A 220 2.90 -1.85 -17.24
N VAL A 221 4.03 -2.45 -17.62
CA VAL A 221 4.74 -2.07 -18.84
C VAL A 221 3.92 -2.53 -20.05
N ALA A 222 3.47 -1.59 -20.87
CA ALA A 222 2.69 -1.88 -22.07
C ALA A 222 3.51 -1.73 -23.36
N GLN A 223 4.57 -0.91 -23.32
CA GLN A 223 5.59 -0.77 -24.36
C GLN A 223 6.94 -0.51 -23.68
N PRO A 224 8.10 -0.70 -24.35
CA PRO A 224 9.40 -0.41 -23.76
C PRO A 224 9.46 1.02 -23.20
N GLY A 225 9.77 1.14 -21.90
CA GLY A 225 9.80 2.42 -21.20
C GLY A 225 8.44 3.13 -21.07
N THR A 226 7.32 2.42 -21.23
CA THR A 226 5.97 2.97 -21.13
C THR A 226 5.11 2.14 -20.20
N VAL A 227 4.58 2.77 -19.15
CA VAL A 227 3.70 2.16 -18.16
C VAL A 227 2.28 2.68 -18.33
N VAL A 228 1.30 1.78 -18.29
CA VAL A 228 -0.12 2.13 -18.18
C VAL A 228 -0.56 1.99 -16.73
N THR A 229 -1.36 2.93 -16.25
CA THR A 229 -2.01 2.92 -14.93
C THR A 229 -3.35 3.63 -15.01
N ASN A 230 -4.05 3.80 -13.89
CA ASN A 230 -5.26 4.62 -13.86
C ASN A 230 -4.96 6.11 -13.75
N ALA A 231 -5.83 6.94 -14.32
CA ALA A 231 -5.73 8.39 -14.20
C ALA A 231 -5.76 8.85 -12.74
N HIS A 232 -6.67 8.31 -11.92
CA HIS A 232 -6.76 8.69 -10.50
C HIS A 232 -5.51 8.35 -9.68
N VAL A 233 -4.68 7.39 -10.10
CA VAL A 233 -3.41 7.04 -9.41
C VAL A 233 -2.36 8.15 -9.57
N VAL A 234 -2.47 8.98 -10.60
CA VAL A 234 -1.53 10.08 -10.86
C VAL A 234 -2.21 11.46 -10.83
N ALA A 235 -3.49 11.53 -10.44
CA ALA A 235 -4.23 12.78 -10.39
C ALA A 235 -3.61 13.77 -9.39
N GLY A 236 -3.27 14.97 -9.88
CA GLY A 236 -2.59 16.02 -9.11
C GLY A 236 -1.13 15.72 -8.76
N VAL A 237 -0.56 14.63 -9.24
CA VAL A 237 0.85 14.25 -9.04
C VAL A 237 1.69 14.86 -10.17
N ASP A 238 2.63 15.73 -9.82
CA ASP A 238 3.51 16.40 -10.78
C ASP A 238 4.63 15.48 -11.29
N GLN A 239 5.19 14.66 -10.40
CA GLN A 239 6.30 13.75 -10.69
C GLN A 239 6.01 12.36 -10.14
N PRO A 240 5.28 11.51 -10.90
CA PRO A 240 5.05 10.14 -10.48
C PRO A 240 6.36 9.35 -10.46
N VAL A 241 6.39 8.35 -9.59
CA VAL A 241 7.49 7.43 -9.40
C VAL A 241 6.99 6.02 -9.67
N VAL A 242 7.79 5.26 -10.40
CA VAL A 242 7.53 3.86 -10.73
C VAL A 242 8.54 3.00 -9.97
N GLN A 243 8.04 2.01 -9.24
CA GLN A 243 8.87 1.03 -8.54
C GLN A 243 8.61 -0.37 -9.10
N THR A 244 9.68 -1.05 -9.50
CA THR A 244 9.64 -2.40 -10.04
C THR A 244 9.53 -3.42 -8.92
N ARG A 245 9.16 -4.65 -9.27
CA ARG A 245 8.96 -5.74 -8.29
C ARG A 245 10.21 -6.04 -7.46
N ASP A 246 11.40 -5.83 -8.01
CA ASP A 246 12.68 -5.99 -7.32
C ASP A 246 13.09 -4.78 -6.44
N GLY A 247 12.28 -3.72 -6.43
CA GLY A 247 12.44 -2.53 -5.60
C GLY A 247 13.25 -1.41 -6.25
N ARG A 248 13.62 -1.50 -7.53
CA ARG A 248 14.26 -0.37 -8.23
C ARG A 248 13.23 0.72 -8.48
N VAL A 249 13.67 1.97 -8.41
CA VAL A 249 12.80 3.15 -8.44
C VAL A 249 13.21 4.04 -9.61
N TYR A 250 12.24 4.43 -10.43
CA TYR A 250 12.42 5.22 -11.65
C TYR A 250 11.50 6.44 -11.63
N ARG A 251 12.02 7.58 -12.10
CA ARG A 251 11.17 8.75 -12.32
C ARG A 251 10.33 8.53 -13.57
N ALA A 252 9.08 8.95 -13.49
CA ALA A 252 8.15 8.87 -14.60
C ALA A 252 7.60 10.25 -14.95
N GLN A 253 7.16 10.42 -16.19
CA GLN A 253 6.40 11.58 -16.63
C GLN A 253 5.06 11.11 -17.17
N THR A 254 3.98 11.77 -16.78
CA THR A 254 2.66 11.48 -17.36
C THR A 254 2.62 12.11 -18.75
N VAL A 255 2.58 11.29 -19.80
CA VAL A 255 2.56 11.76 -21.20
C VAL A 255 1.18 11.72 -21.83
N GLN A 256 0.25 10.99 -21.21
CA GLN A 256 -1.16 11.03 -21.56
C GLN A 256 -2.02 10.81 -20.31
N TYR A 257 -3.05 11.63 -20.16
CA TYR A 257 -3.96 11.57 -19.02
C TYR A 257 -5.40 11.67 -19.51
N ASP A 258 -6.19 10.63 -19.27
CA ASP A 258 -7.60 10.59 -19.64
C ASP A 258 -8.47 10.22 -18.43
N ALA A 259 -8.98 11.25 -17.75
CA ALA A 259 -9.91 11.08 -16.64
C ALA A 259 -11.25 10.45 -17.05
N ALA A 260 -11.67 10.57 -18.32
CA ALA A 260 -12.94 10.01 -18.79
C ALA A 260 -12.90 8.48 -18.80
N SER A 261 -11.84 7.90 -19.36
CA SER A 261 -11.63 6.44 -19.29
C SER A 261 -10.93 5.96 -18.02
N ASP A 262 -10.38 6.89 -17.24
CA ASP A 262 -9.53 6.63 -16.08
C ASP A 262 -8.26 5.84 -16.40
N LEU A 263 -7.60 6.22 -17.49
CA LEU A 263 -6.30 5.69 -17.84
C LEU A 263 -5.28 6.83 -17.93
N ALA A 264 -4.04 6.51 -17.58
CA ALA A 264 -2.89 7.37 -17.80
C ALA A 264 -1.74 6.54 -18.38
N VAL A 265 -0.90 7.21 -19.17
CA VAL A 265 0.31 6.64 -19.75
C VAL A 265 1.51 7.40 -19.19
N LEU A 266 2.44 6.65 -18.62
CA LEU A 266 3.66 7.15 -18.03
C LEU A 266 4.86 6.78 -18.89
N ARG A 267 5.72 7.74 -19.19
CA ARG A 267 7.02 7.51 -19.83
C ARG A 267 8.09 7.33 -18.76
N VAL A 268 8.82 6.23 -18.86
CA VAL A 268 9.88 5.79 -17.95
C VAL A 268 11.07 5.26 -18.77
N PRO A 269 11.91 6.13 -19.35
CA PRO A 269 12.88 5.74 -20.38
C PRO A 269 13.87 4.65 -19.95
N ASP A 270 14.26 4.65 -18.67
CA ASP A 270 15.26 3.73 -18.13
C ASP A 270 14.67 2.43 -17.55
N LEU A 271 13.38 2.14 -17.81
CA LEU A 271 12.69 0.96 -17.27
C LEU A 271 13.06 -0.31 -18.07
N PRO A 272 13.75 -1.30 -17.46
CA PRO A 272 14.24 -2.49 -18.16
C PRO A 272 13.19 -3.60 -18.34
N GLU A 273 12.06 -3.53 -17.65
CA GLU A 273 11.01 -4.55 -17.69
C GLU A 273 10.38 -4.66 -19.08
N ALA A 274 10.11 -5.89 -19.53
CA ALA A 274 9.54 -6.16 -20.84
C ALA A 274 8.05 -5.80 -20.89
N PRO A 275 7.52 -5.37 -22.03
CA PRO A 275 6.09 -5.08 -22.16
C PRO A 275 5.24 -6.35 -22.13
N LEU A 276 4.04 -6.23 -21.56
CA LEU A 276 3.02 -7.27 -21.61
C LEU A 276 2.25 -7.23 -22.93
N ALA A 277 1.89 -8.41 -23.44
CA ALA A 277 0.98 -8.53 -24.57
C ALA A 277 -0.44 -8.07 -24.17
N LEU A 278 -1.15 -7.45 -25.11
CA LEU A 278 -2.52 -6.95 -24.92
C LEU A 278 -3.49 -7.82 -25.73
N GLN A 279 -4.52 -8.40 -25.09
CA GLN A 279 -5.47 -9.32 -25.72
C GLN A 279 -6.93 -8.88 -25.53
N GLY A 280 -7.62 -8.63 -26.65
CA GLY A 280 -8.88 -7.85 -26.70
C GLY A 280 -10.17 -8.52 -26.21
N SER A 281 -10.20 -9.81 -25.85
CA SER A 281 -11.45 -10.52 -25.58
C SER A 281 -11.46 -11.21 -24.23
N VAL A 282 -12.58 -11.06 -23.51
CA VAL A 282 -12.89 -11.83 -22.30
C VAL A 282 -14.19 -12.61 -22.49
N THR A 283 -14.29 -13.76 -21.84
CA THR A 283 -15.51 -14.57 -21.81
C THR A 283 -16.03 -14.70 -20.38
N SER A 284 -17.34 -14.65 -20.18
CA SER A 284 -17.92 -14.92 -18.86
C SER A 284 -17.55 -16.35 -18.39
N GLY A 285 -17.20 -16.48 -17.11
CA GLY A 285 -16.68 -17.71 -16.52
C GLY A 285 -15.18 -17.94 -16.75
N GLN A 286 -14.49 -17.09 -17.52
CA GLN A 286 -13.05 -17.20 -17.72
C GLN A 286 -12.30 -16.91 -16.42
N THR A 287 -11.39 -17.82 -16.04
CA THR A 287 -10.43 -17.59 -14.96
C THR A 287 -9.33 -16.64 -15.42
N VAL A 288 -9.05 -15.64 -14.60
CA VAL A 288 -8.04 -14.61 -14.80
C VAL A 288 -7.30 -14.37 -13.50
N SER A 289 -6.20 -13.64 -13.55
CA SER A 289 -5.50 -13.15 -12.36
C SER A 289 -5.40 -11.63 -12.40
N PHE A 290 -5.53 -10.95 -11.28
CA PHE A 290 -5.13 -9.55 -11.19
C PHE A 290 -3.84 -9.44 -10.40
N ALA A 291 -2.94 -8.60 -10.90
CA ALA A 291 -1.62 -8.38 -10.32
C ALA A 291 -1.48 -6.92 -9.87
N GLY A 292 -0.86 -6.71 -8.71
CA GLY A 292 -0.71 -5.36 -8.18
C GLY A 292 -0.10 -5.29 -6.78
N TYR A 293 -0.09 -4.08 -6.23
CA TYR A 293 0.52 -3.71 -4.96
C TYR A 293 -0.57 -3.23 -3.99
N PRO A 294 -1.38 -4.16 -3.44
CA PRO A 294 -2.49 -3.81 -2.57
C PRO A 294 -1.99 -2.99 -1.39
N LEU A 295 -2.67 -1.88 -1.11
CA LEU A 295 -2.42 -0.97 -0.01
C LEU A 295 -0.97 -0.40 -0.02
N GLY A 296 -0.35 -0.39 -1.20
CA GLY A 296 1.05 -0.02 -1.38
C GLY A 296 2.04 -0.97 -0.70
N GLY A 297 1.60 -2.19 -0.39
CA GLY A 297 2.40 -3.29 0.15
C GLY A 297 3.14 -4.06 -0.95
N PRO A 298 3.58 -5.30 -0.67
CA PRO A 298 4.33 -6.09 -1.64
C PRO A 298 3.45 -6.50 -2.83
N TYR A 299 4.11 -6.88 -3.92
CA TYR A 299 3.46 -7.47 -5.09
C TYR A 299 2.58 -8.67 -4.69
N THR A 300 1.36 -8.70 -5.22
CA THR A 300 0.44 -9.81 -5.12
C THR A 300 -0.08 -10.20 -6.50
N LEU A 301 -0.35 -11.49 -6.64
CA LEU A 301 -1.08 -12.08 -7.76
C LEU A 301 -2.26 -12.82 -7.15
N ARG A 302 -3.48 -12.50 -7.57
CA ARG A 302 -4.70 -13.09 -7.01
C ARG A 302 -5.64 -13.57 -8.12
N PRO A 303 -6.37 -14.68 -7.91
CA PRO A 303 -7.30 -15.18 -8.90
C PRO A 303 -8.56 -14.33 -8.93
N ALA A 304 -9.20 -14.31 -10.10
CA ALA A 304 -10.54 -13.78 -10.29
C ALA A 304 -11.26 -14.52 -11.42
N THR A 305 -12.58 -14.37 -11.46
CA THR A 305 -13.42 -14.93 -12.54
C THR A 305 -14.16 -13.81 -13.24
N ILE A 306 -14.12 -13.77 -14.57
CA ILE A 306 -14.92 -12.82 -15.35
C ILE A 306 -16.41 -13.14 -15.17
N GLN A 307 -17.19 -12.20 -14.64
CA GLN A 307 -18.65 -12.34 -14.54
C GLN A 307 -19.33 -11.85 -15.83
N GLY A 308 -18.79 -10.81 -16.45
CA GLY A 308 -19.23 -10.30 -17.74
C GLY A 308 -18.62 -8.94 -18.09
N GLN A 309 -18.93 -8.45 -19.29
CA GLN A 309 -18.57 -7.12 -19.75
C GLN A 309 -19.84 -6.39 -20.20
N ALA A 310 -20.04 -5.16 -19.72
CA ALA A 310 -21.19 -4.33 -20.06
C ALA A 310 -20.80 -2.86 -20.20
N VAL A 311 -21.65 -2.09 -20.88
CA VAL A 311 -21.55 -0.62 -20.87
C VAL A 311 -22.41 -0.11 -19.72
N ALA A 312 -21.81 0.63 -18.79
CA ALA A 312 -22.48 1.08 -17.58
C ALA A 312 -22.15 2.55 -17.26
N PRO A 313 -23.09 3.27 -16.62
CA PRO A 313 -22.82 4.60 -16.08
C PRO A 313 -21.81 4.51 -14.95
N VAL A 314 -20.71 5.25 -15.06
CA VAL A 314 -19.70 5.37 -14.01
C VAL A 314 -19.40 6.84 -13.80
N GLN A 315 -19.51 7.30 -12.54
CA GLN A 315 -19.20 8.68 -12.20
C GLN A 315 -17.72 8.99 -12.43
N ASN A 316 -17.45 10.08 -13.13
CA ASN A 316 -16.12 10.66 -13.24
C ASN A 316 -15.78 11.35 -11.92
N VAL A 317 -14.66 10.97 -11.30
CA VAL A 317 -14.26 11.47 -9.99
C VAL A 317 -13.65 12.87 -9.99
N THR A 318 -13.18 13.35 -11.15
CA THR A 318 -12.66 14.72 -11.28
C THR A 318 -13.78 15.70 -11.59
N THR A 319 -14.76 15.30 -12.40
CA THR A 319 -15.84 16.21 -12.86
C THR A 319 -17.18 15.99 -12.17
N GLY A 320 -17.35 14.90 -11.43
CA GLY A 320 -18.62 14.49 -10.83
C GLY A 320 -19.67 13.99 -11.85
N GLN A 321 -19.34 14.01 -13.14
CA GLN A 321 -20.27 13.66 -14.22
C GLN A 321 -20.35 12.16 -14.45
N THR A 322 -21.55 11.61 -14.57
CA THR A 322 -21.76 10.22 -14.96
C THR A 322 -21.48 10.04 -16.45
N GLN A 323 -20.59 9.11 -16.79
CA GLN A 323 -20.28 8.74 -18.17
C GLN A 323 -20.45 7.23 -18.36
N THR A 324 -21.07 6.85 -19.47
CA THR A 324 -21.17 5.44 -19.84
C THR A 324 -19.83 4.94 -20.37
N ARG A 325 -19.34 3.83 -19.82
CA ARG A 325 -18.11 3.20 -20.28
C ARG A 325 -18.23 1.68 -20.24
N SER A 326 -17.51 1.01 -21.13
CA SER A 326 -17.41 -0.45 -21.10
C SER A 326 -16.55 -0.87 -19.91
N ILE A 327 -17.08 -1.78 -19.09
CA ILE A 327 -16.40 -2.30 -17.90
C ILE A 327 -16.57 -3.82 -17.83
N ILE A 328 -15.53 -4.46 -17.31
CA ILE A 328 -15.49 -5.89 -17.01
C ILE A 328 -15.76 -6.02 -15.52
N GLN A 329 -16.76 -6.83 -15.14
CA GLN A 329 -17.01 -7.20 -13.76
C GLN A 329 -16.33 -8.53 -13.46
N ILE A 330 -15.62 -8.61 -12.34
CA ILE A 330 -14.90 -9.81 -11.90
C ILE A 330 -15.33 -10.23 -10.50
N ALA A 331 -15.44 -11.54 -10.27
CA ALA A 331 -15.47 -12.12 -8.93
C ALA A 331 -14.03 -12.17 -8.42
N GLY A 332 -13.65 -11.30 -7.50
CA GLY A 332 -12.27 -11.15 -7.07
C GLY A 332 -12.13 -10.17 -5.91
N ASN A 333 -11.24 -10.49 -4.98
CA ASN A 333 -10.97 -9.66 -3.80
C ASN A 333 -10.05 -8.48 -4.15
N VAL A 334 -10.61 -7.49 -4.86
CA VAL A 334 -9.86 -6.29 -5.24
C VAL A 334 -9.78 -5.32 -4.06
N GLU A 335 -8.57 -4.88 -3.77
CA GLU A 335 -8.26 -3.91 -2.71
C GLU A 335 -7.67 -2.61 -3.29
N GLN A 336 -7.66 -1.55 -2.47
CA GLN A 336 -6.89 -0.34 -2.76
C GLN A 336 -5.45 -0.69 -3.13
N GLY A 337 -4.83 0.06 -4.04
CA GLY A 337 -3.49 -0.23 -4.55
C GLY A 337 -3.46 -1.17 -5.75
N ASN A 338 -4.48 -2.01 -5.97
CA ASN A 338 -4.59 -2.79 -7.21
C ASN A 338 -5.01 -1.95 -8.43
N SER A 339 -5.61 -0.77 -8.21
CA SER A 339 -5.98 0.16 -9.28
C SER A 339 -4.79 0.45 -10.20
N GLY A 340 -5.00 0.30 -11.50
CA GLY A 340 -4.02 0.45 -12.57
C GLY A 340 -3.25 -0.83 -12.90
N GLY A 341 -3.37 -1.86 -12.06
CA GLY A 341 -2.77 -3.17 -12.30
C GLY A 341 -3.48 -3.96 -13.40
N PRO A 342 -2.78 -4.88 -14.08
CA PRO A 342 -3.35 -5.65 -15.18
C PRO A 342 -4.25 -6.79 -14.66
N LEU A 343 -5.29 -7.07 -15.44
CA LEU A 343 -6.02 -8.33 -15.43
C LEU A 343 -5.41 -9.23 -16.50
N LEU A 344 -4.89 -10.38 -16.09
CA LEU A 344 -4.10 -11.32 -16.89
C LEU A 344 -4.90 -12.59 -17.19
N ASN A 345 -4.87 -13.04 -18.44
CA ASN A 345 -5.35 -14.37 -18.81
C ASN A 345 -4.32 -15.46 -18.43
N ALA A 346 -4.61 -16.73 -18.71
CA ALA A 346 -3.72 -17.85 -18.41
C ALA A 346 -2.38 -17.81 -19.17
N ASP A 347 -2.32 -17.07 -20.28
CA ASP A 347 -1.13 -16.86 -21.11
C ASP A 347 -0.30 -15.64 -20.65
N GLY A 348 -0.69 -14.97 -19.56
CA GLY A 348 -0.01 -13.78 -19.05
C GLY A 348 -0.26 -12.51 -19.87
N GLU A 349 -1.25 -12.53 -20.77
CA GLU A 349 -1.64 -11.38 -21.58
C GLU A 349 -2.67 -10.52 -20.84
N VAL A 350 -2.60 -9.20 -21.03
CA VAL A 350 -3.49 -8.23 -20.41
C VAL A 350 -4.82 -8.21 -21.14
N VAL A 351 -5.90 -8.50 -20.42
CA VAL A 351 -7.29 -8.42 -20.92
C VAL A 351 -8.05 -7.21 -20.36
N GLY A 352 -7.50 -6.56 -19.33
CA GLY A 352 -8.06 -5.32 -18.79
C GLY A 352 -7.18 -4.68 -17.71
N VAL A 353 -7.65 -3.56 -17.16
CA VAL A 353 -6.96 -2.78 -16.12
C VAL A 353 -7.89 -2.58 -14.93
N VAL A 354 -7.53 -3.09 -13.77
CA VAL A 354 -8.33 -2.95 -12.54
C VAL A 354 -8.48 -1.47 -12.18
N PHE A 355 -9.68 -0.99 -11.85
CA PHE A 355 -9.88 0.42 -11.50
C PHE A 355 -10.80 0.67 -10.30
N ALA A 356 -11.65 -0.29 -9.96
CA ALA A 356 -12.64 -0.15 -8.90
C ALA A 356 -13.02 -1.48 -8.26
N LYS A 357 -13.75 -1.42 -7.15
CA LYS A 357 -14.40 -2.55 -6.48
C LYS A 357 -15.84 -2.23 -6.10
N ALA A 358 -16.63 -3.25 -5.76
CA ALA A 358 -17.92 -3.05 -5.13
C ALA A 358 -17.77 -2.61 -3.65
N VAL A 359 -18.81 -1.98 -3.11
CA VAL A 359 -18.83 -1.57 -1.69
C VAL A 359 -18.85 -2.80 -0.77
N THR A 360 -19.76 -3.74 -1.04
CA THR A 360 -20.12 -4.84 -0.12
C THR A 360 -19.65 -6.21 -0.57
N ASP A 361 -19.53 -6.43 -1.87
CA ASP A 361 -19.23 -7.74 -2.46
C ASP A 361 -17.74 -7.91 -2.79
N GLN A 362 -17.29 -9.17 -2.91
CA GLN A 362 -15.96 -9.52 -3.44
C GLN A 362 -15.94 -9.37 -4.98
N VAL A 363 -16.31 -8.19 -5.45
CA VAL A 363 -16.42 -7.85 -6.87
C VAL A 363 -15.44 -6.73 -7.19
N GLY A 364 -14.69 -6.94 -8.28
CA GLY A 364 -13.82 -5.95 -8.88
C GLY A 364 -14.36 -5.48 -10.22
N TYR A 365 -13.87 -4.32 -10.67
CA TYR A 365 -14.13 -3.81 -12.01
C TYR A 365 -12.83 -3.47 -12.74
N ALA A 366 -12.78 -3.81 -14.02
CA ALA A 366 -11.66 -3.53 -14.90
C ALA A 366 -12.10 -2.78 -16.17
N ILE A 367 -11.21 -1.92 -16.67
CA ILE A 367 -11.32 -1.26 -17.96
C ILE A 367 -10.85 -2.26 -19.04
N PRO A 368 -11.65 -2.54 -20.10
CA PRO A 368 -11.23 -3.45 -21.17
C PRO A 368 -9.95 -3.00 -21.87
N VAL A 369 -9.11 -3.95 -22.26
CA VAL A 369 -7.82 -3.62 -22.90
C VAL A 369 -7.96 -2.85 -24.22
N ALA A 370 -9.10 -2.93 -24.91
CA ALA A 370 -9.37 -2.11 -26.09
C ALA A 370 -9.14 -0.61 -25.81
N ARG A 371 -9.52 -0.14 -24.61
CA ARG A 371 -9.31 1.25 -24.22
C ARG A 371 -7.85 1.57 -23.89
N VAL A 372 -7.08 0.57 -23.47
CA VAL A 372 -5.62 0.68 -23.30
C VAL A 372 -4.93 0.90 -24.65
N THR A 373 -5.32 0.15 -25.67
CA THR A 373 -4.78 0.33 -27.03
C THR A 373 -5.07 1.72 -27.57
N GLU A 374 -6.29 2.25 -27.33
CA GLU A 374 -6.68 3.60 -27.73
C GLU A 374 -5.85 4.69 -27.04
N ILE A 375 -5.64 4.59 -25.72
CA ILE A 375 -4.84 5.61 -25.01
C ILE A 375 -3.35 5.54 -25.34
N LEU A 376 -2.81 4.34 -25.59
CA LEU A 376 -1.43 4.17 -26.07
C LEU A 376 -1.24 4.79 -27.45
N ALA A 377 -2.20 4.61 -28.35
CA ALA A 377 -2.17 5.26 -29.67
C ALA A 377 -2.25 6.78 -29.55
N ALA A 378 -3.06 7.31 -28.62
CA ALA A 378 -3.16 8.73 -28.35
C ALA A 378 -1.88 9.33 -27.74
N ALA A 379 -1.19 8.57 -26.89
CA ALA A 379 0.09 8.97 -26.31
C ALA A 379 1.22 8.98 -27.36
N GLY A 380 1.21 7.99 -28.27
CA GLY A 380 2.24 7.82 -29.30
C GLY A 380 3.66 7.81 -28.72
N ASP A 381 4.57 8.52 -29.38
CA ASP A 381 5.96 8.70 -28.94
C ASP A 381 6.16 9.96 -28.08
N SER A 382 5.08 10.53 -27.52
CA SER A 382 5.18 11.73 -26.69
C SER A 382 6.13 11.50 -25.50
N THR A 383 6.94 12.51 -25.25
CA THR A 383 7.82 12.65 -24.09
C THR A 383 7.50 13.90 -23.29
N GLU A 384 6.51 14.69 -23.73
CA GLU A 384 6.11 15.91 -23.06
C GLU A 384 5.14 15.56 -21.92
N SER A 385 5.41 16.12 -20.73
CA SER A 385 4.54 15.92 -19.58
C SER A 385 3.22 16.68 -19.76
N VAL A 386 2.10 16.00 -19.55
CA VAL A 386 0.76 16.61 -19.55
C VAL A 386 0.26 16.87 -18.12
N PRO A 387 -0.59 17.88 -17.90
CA PRO A 387 -1.20 18.13 -16.59
C PRO A 387 -2.10 16.96 -16.15
N THR A 388 -2.07 16.60 -14.87
CA THR A 388 -2.85 15.51 -14.28
C THR A 388 -4.10 15.98 -13.53
N GLY A 389 -4.55 17.22 -13.78
CA GLY A 389 -5.73 17.81 -13.15
C GLY A 389 -5.56 18.09 -11.64
N GLN A 390 -6.69 18.28 -10.94
CA GLN A 390 -6.72 18.44 -9.49
C GLN A 390 -6.91 17.08 -8.80
N CYS A 391 -6.53 16.99 -7.53
CA CYS A 391 -6.72 15.76 -6.76
C CYS A 391 -8.21 15.40 -6.71
N VAL A 392 -8.47 14.09 -6.70
CA VAL A 392 -9.80 13.58 -6.40
C VAL A 392 -10.11 13.91 -4.94
N VAL A 393 -11.17 14.68 -4.71
CA VAL A 393 -11.78 14.85 -3.37
C VAL A 393 -12.98 13.91 -3.34
N SER A 394 -12.80 12.71 -2.76
CA SER A 394 -13.90 11.82 -2.39
C SER A 394 -14.72 12.35 -1.22
#